data_AF-A0A7J9HP39-F1
#
_entry.id   AF-A0A7J9HP39-F1
#
_cell.length_a   1.000
_cell.length_b   1.000
_cell.length_c   1.000
_cell.angle_alpha   90.00
_cell.angle_beta   90.00
_cell.angle_gamma   90.00
#
_symmetry.space_group_name_H-M   'P 1'
#
loop_
_entity.id
_entity.type
_entity.pdbx_description
1 polymer ?
#
loop_
_entity_poly.entity_id
_entity_poly.type
_entity_poly.pdbx_seq_one_letter_code
_entity_poly.pdbx_strand_id
1 'polypeptide(L)'
;MMQEEQPLQVARCTKIINPNTEDAKYVINVKQIAKFVVGLGDKVSPTDIEEGMRVGVDRNKYQIQIPLPPKIDPSVTMMTVEEKPDVTYNDVGGCKEQIEKMREVVELPMLHPEKFVKLGIDPPKGVLCY
;
A
#
# COMPACT_ATOMS: atom_id res chain seq x y z
N MET A 1 -7.90 27.14 18.70
CA MET A 1 -8.82 26.14 19.28
C MET A 1 -9.75 25.70 18.16
N MET A 2 -9.67 24.41 17.84
CA MET A 2 -10.69 23.57 17.19
C MET A 2 -11.40 24.14 15.94
N GLN A 3 -10.83 23.88 14.78
CA GLN A 3 -11.64 23.68 13.58
C GLN A 3 -12.21 22.26 13.72
N GLU A 4 -13.50 22.15 14.06
CA GLU A 4 -14.23 20.89 14.07
C GLU A 4 -14.19 20.31 12.66
N GLU A 5 -13.20 19.45 12.39
CA GLU A 5 -13.36 18.45 11.34
C GLU A 5 -14.57 17.61 11.75
N GLN A 6 -15.68 17.84 11.05
CA GLN A 6 -16.91 17.09 11.22
C GLN A 6 -16.59 15.59 11.17
N PRO A 7 -17.29 14.74 11.94
CA PRO A 7 -17.01 13.31 11.96
C PRO A 7 -17.13 12.74 10.54
N LEU A 8 -15.98 12.46 9.93
CA LEU A 8 -15.91 11.85 8.61
C LEU A 8 -16.35 10.39 8.73
N GLN A 9 -17.33 10.00 7.92
CA GLN A 9 -17.73 8.62 7.82
C GLN A 9 -16.83 7.90 6.82
N VAL A 10 -16.31 6.74 7.24
CA VAL A 10 -15.47 5.94 6.35
C VAL A 10 -16.34 5.17 5.37
N ALA A 11 -16.16 5.44 4.09
CA ALA A 11 -16.78 4.72 2.99
C ALA A 11 -15.71 4.04 2.12
N ARG A 12 -16.14 3.11 1.26
CA ARG A 12 -15.28 2.50 0.25
C ARG A 12 -15.75 2.95 -1.13
N CYS A 13 -14.87 3.51 -1.96
CA CYS A 13 -15.18 3.75 -3.36
C CYS A 13 -15.35 2.39 -4.04
N THR A 14 -16.49 2.15 -4.69
CA THR A 14 -16.77 0.89 -5.39
C THR A 14 -16.75 1.04 -6.89
N LYS A 15 -17.16 2.20 -7.41
CA LYS A 15 -17.19 2.45 -8.84
C LYS A 15 -17.03 3.93 -9.15
N ILE A 16 -16.30 4.26 -10.21
CA ILE A 16 -16.23 5.63 -10.74
C ILE A 16 -17.16 5.71 -11.97
N ILE A 17 -18.04 6.72 -12.00
CA ILE A 17 -18.98 6.97 -13.09
C ILE A 17 -18.55 8.27 -13.78
N ASN A 18 -18.26 8.16 -15.08
CA ASN A 18 -17.73 9.21 -15.96
C ASN A 18 -16.39 9.82 -15.50
N PRO A 19 -15.27 9.12 -15.72
CA PRO A 19 -13.98 9.79 -15.73
C PRO A 19 -13.96 10.77 -16.92
N ASN A 20 -13.59 12.03 -16.68
CA ASN A 20 -13.44 13.11 -17.69
C ASN A 20 -14.65 14.01 -17.96
N THR A 21 -15.52 14.24 -16.99
CA THR A 21 -16.41 15.39 -17.03
C THR A 21 -16.41 16.07 -15.66
N GLU A 22 -16.68 17.36 -15.65
CA GLU A 22 -16.68 18.29 -14.51
C GLU A 22 -17.53 17.77 -13.31
N ASP A 23 -18.47 16.87 -13.60
CA ASP A 23 -19.29 16.11 -12.65
C ASP A 23 -18.84 14.64 -12.51
N ALA A 24 -17.58 14.39 -12.20
CA ALA A 24 -17.13 13.03 -11.88
C ALA A 24 -17.90 12.50 -10.66
N LYS A 25 -18.66 11.43 -10.87
CA LYS A 25 -19.56 10.84 -9.85
C LYS A 25 -18.95 9.55 -9.33
N TYR A 26 -18.85 9.44 -8.01
CA TYR A 26 -18.23 8.30 -7.34
C TYR A 26 -19.31 7.52 -6.61
N VAL A 27 -19.35 6.19 -6.80
CA VAL A 27 -20.23 5.32 -6.04
C VAL A 27 -19.48 4.85 -4.81
N ILE A 28 -19.84 5.39 -3.65
CA ILE A 28 -19.32 4.96 -2.36
C ILE A 28 -20.25 3.94 -1.72
N ASN A 29 -19.66 2.97 -1.02
CA ASN A 29 -20.37 2.04 -0.17
C ASN A 29 -20.05 2.35 1.28
N VAL A 30 -21.06 2.78 2.04
CA VAL A 30 -20.94 3.08 3.47
C VAL A 30 -21.33 1.83 4.25
N LYS A 31 -20.41 1.30 5.08
CA LYS A 31 -20.54 0.00 5.77
C LYS A 31 -21.82 -0.17 6.61
N GLN A 32 -22.46 0.92 7.03
CA GLN A 32 -23.60 0.91 7.93
C GLN A 32 -24.95 1.22 7.26
N ILE A 33 -24.98 1.63 5.99
CA ILE A 33 -26.17 2.28 5.42
C ILE A 33 -26.50 1.73 4.02
N ALA A 34 -25.84 2.22 2.97
CA ALA A 34 -26.16 1.92 1.58
C ALA A 34 -25.06 2.40 0.61
N LYS A 35 -25.28 2.21 -0.69
CA LYS A 35 -24.47 2.78 -1.77
C LYS A 35 -24.99 4.18 -2.11
N PHE A 36 -24.10 5.16 -2.17
CA PHE A 36 -24.43 6.55 -2.52
C PHE A 36 -23.57 7.03 -3.70
N VAL A 37 -24.13 7.91 -4.52
CA VAL A 37 -23.39 8.60 -5.57
C VAL A 37 -22.98 9.96 -5.04
N VAL A 38 -21.68 10.21 -4.98
CA VAL A 38 -21.07 11.40 -4.37
C VAL A 38 -20.20 12.14 -5.35
N GLY A 39 -20.12 13.45 -5.17
CA GLY A 39 -19.17 14.32 -5.87
C GLY A 39 -17.82 14.39 -5.17
N LEU A 40 -16.83 14.93 -5.86
CA LEU A 40 -15.54 15.31 -5.29
C LEU A 40 -15.71 16.54 -4.39
N GLY A 41 -14.97 16.60 -3.29
CA GLY A 41 -14.80 17.82 -2.52
C GLY A 41 -13.61 18.63 -3.04
N ASP A 42 -13.52 19.92 -2.70
CA ASP A 42 -12.48 20.85 -3.15
C ASP A 42 -11.03 20.43 -2.81
N LYS A 43 -10.85 19.46 -1.91
CA LYS A 43 -9.54 18.99 -1.44
C LYS A 43 -9.01 17.76 -2.16
N VAL A 44 -9.78 17.16 -3.08
CA VAL A 44 -9.39 15.90 -3.76
C VAL A 44 -9.55 16.02 -5.27
N SER A 45 -8.53 15.56 -6.00
CA SER A 45 -8.58 15.51 -7.46
C SER A 45 -9.12 14.16 -7.94
N PRO A 46 -9.74 14.09 -9.12
CA PRO A 46 -10.25 12.83 -9.67
C PRO A 46 -9.15 11.78 -9.90
N THR A 47 -7.89 12.19 -9.99
CA THR A 47 -6.71 11.32 -10.17
C THR A 47 -6.30 10.57 -8.91
N ASP A 48 -6.62 11.09 -7.72
CA ASP A 48 -6.19 10.52 -6.44
C ASP A 48 -7.17 9.46 -5.91
N ILE A 49 -8.29 9.25 -6.61
CA ILE A 49 -9.36 8.36 -6.19
C ILE A 49 -9.42 7.14 -7.11
N GLU A 50 -8.99 6.01 -6.58
CA GLU A 50 -9.07 4.72 -7.26
C GLU A 50 -10.29 3.89 -6.79
N GLU A 51 -10.78 3.02 -7.68
CA GLU A 51 -11.81 2.05 -7.33
C GLU A 51 -11.28 1.11 -6.24
N GLY A 52 -12.05 0.94 -5.16
CA GLY A 52 -11.69 0.08 -4.04
C GLY A 52 -10.98 0.79 -2.89
N MET A 53 -10.57 2.05 -3.04
CA MET A 53 -9.93 2.84 -1.98
C MET A 53 -10.92 3.20 -0.86
N ARG A 54 -10.41 3.39 0.35
CA ARG A 54 -11.20 3.93 1.47
C ARG A 54 -11.20 5.45 1.38
N VAL A 55 -12.36 6.07 1.54
CA VAL A 55 -12.51 7.53 1.45
C VAL A 55 -13.29 8.04 2.65
N GLY A 56 -12.90 9.22 3.14
CA GLY A 56 -13.55 9.94 4.22
C GLY A 56 -14.61 10.84 3.62
N VAL A 57 -15.86 10.58 3.98
CA VAL A 57 -17.03 11.28 3.44
C VAL A 57 -17.67 12.09 4.54
N ASP A 58 -18.04 13.33 4.23
CA ASP A 58 -18.78 14.18 5.16
C ASP A 58 -20.22 13.69 5.38
N ARG A 59 -20.72 13.74 6.61
CA ARG A 59 -22.06 13.23 6.96
C ARG A 59 -23.22 14.06 6.36
N ASN A 60 -23.00 15.35 6.11
CA ASN A 60 -24.06 16.27 5.70
C ASN A 60 -24.10 16.46 4.18
N LYS A 61 -22.93 16.61 3.56
CA LYS A 61 -22.83 16.89 2.12
C LYS A 61 -22.52 15.67 1.26
N TYR A 62 -22.20 14.52 1.87
CA TYR A 62 -21.75 13.32 1.16
C TYR A 62 -20.70 13.65 0.09
N GLN A 63 -19.68 14.43 0.45
CA GLN A 63 -18.55 14.74 -0.42
C GLN A 63 -17.30 14.06 0.10
N ILE A 64 -16.43 13.61 -0.82
CA ILE A 64 -15.15 13.02 -0.46
C ILE A 64 -14.20 14.15 -0.04
N GLN A 65 -13.70 14.12 1.19
CA GLN A 65 -12.74 15.11 1.68
C GLN A 65 -11.29 14.60 1.67
N ILE A 66 -11.07 13.34 2.05
CA ILE A 66 -9.72 12.78 2.24
C ILE A 66 -9.71 11.30 1.83
N PRO A 67 -8.78 10.85 0.96
CA PRO A 67 -8.53 9.44 0.74
C PRO A 67 -7.85 8.83 1.98
N LEU A 68 -8.40 7.73 2.50
CA LEU A 68 -7.78 6.96 3.59
C LEU A 68 -6.92 5.83 3.01
N PRO A 69 -5.81 5.48 3.68
CA PRO A 69 -5.01 4.34 3.29
C PRO A 69 -5.85 3.05 3.26
N PRO A 70 -5.48 2.10 2.40
CA PRO A 70 -6.17 0.83 2.31
C PRO A 70 -6.17 0.12 3.66
N LYS A 71 -7.13 -0.79 3.84
CA LYS A 71 -7.23 -1.57 5.07
C LYS A 71 -6.04 -2.53 5.10
N ILE A 72 -5.02 -2.20 5.85
CA ILE A 72 -3.94 -3.12 6.16
C ILE A 72 -4.45 -3.99 7.31
N ASP A 73 -4.56 -5.30 7.08
CA ASP A 73 -4.99 -6.20 8.15
C ASP A 73 -3.86 -6.33 9.18
N PRO A 74 -4.12 -5.95 10.45
CA PRO A 74 -3.08 -5.86 11.46
C PRO A 74 -2.39 -7.19 11.74
N SER A 75 -3.07 -8.32 11.46
CA SER A 75 -2.51 -9.67 11.57
C SER A 75 -1.31 -9.90 10.65
N VAL A 76 -1.24 -9.23 9.50
CA VAL A 76 -0.14 -9.41 8.52
C VAL A 76 1.02 -8.47 8.85
N THR A 77 0.73 -7.24 9.29
CA THR A 77 1.78 -6.29 9.73
C THR A 77 2.44 -6.69 11.04
N MET A 78 1.77 -7.45 11.91
CA MET A 78 2.43 -7.99 13.11
C MET A 78 3.44 -9.12 12.79
N MET A 79 3.35 -9.73 11.59
CA MET A 79 4.29 -10.76 11.16
C MET A 79 5.52 -10.19 10.42
N THR A 80 5.54 -8.89 10.12
CA THR A 80 6.71 -8.23 9.54
C THR A 80 7.70 -7.89 10.66
N VAL A 81 8.91 -8.42 10.54
CA VAL A 81 10.01 -8.15 11.50
C VAL A 81 10.49 -6.71 11.28
N GLU A 82 10.18 -5.81 12.22
CA GLU A 82 10.64 -4.41 12.17
C GLU A 82 12.06 -4.23 12.74
N GLU A 83 12.50 -5.13 13.63
CA GLU A 83 13.80 -5.01 14.29
C GLU A 83 14.86 -5.89 13.65
N LYS A 84 16.01 -5.28 13.30
CA LYS A 84 17.19 -6.02 12.86
C LYS A 84 17.69 -6.91 14.03
N PRO A 85 17.85 -8.23 13.84
CA PRO A 85 18.49 -9.05 14.85
C PRO A 85 19.99 -8.71 14.92
N ASP A 86 20.62 -8.90 16.09
CA ASP A 86 22.04 -8.57 16.33
C ASP A 86 23.00 -9.72 15.91
N VAL A 87 22.52 -10.68 15.11
CA VAL A 87 23.29 -11.85 14.67
C VAL A 87 24.16 -11.54 13.45
N THR A 88 25.42 -11.97 13.46
CA THR A 88 26.34 -11.75 12.34
C THR A 88 26.61 -13.06 11.59
N TYR A 89 26.96 -12.99 10.31
CA TYR A 89 27.36 -14.19 9.53
C TYR A 89 28.58 -14.93 10.11
N ASN A 90 29.36 -14.27 10.96
CA ASN A 90 30.50 -14.89 11.66
C ASN A 90 30.05 -15.88 12.74
N ASP A 91 28.82 -15.76 13.25
CA ASP A 91 28.25 -16.68 14.23
C ASP A 91 27.82 -18.02 13.59
N VAL A 92 27.76 -18.08 12.25
CA VAL A 92 27.38 -19.28 11.49
C VAL A 92 28.63 -20.07 11.08
N GLY A 93 28.99 -21.08 11.88
CA GLY A 93 30.15 -21.94 11.64
C GLY A 93 29.95 -23.00 10.54
N GLY A 94 31.04 -23.38 9.85
CA GLY A 94 31.09 -24.56 8.97
C GLY A 94 30.45 -24.43 7.58
N CYS A 95 29.61 -23.42 7.35
CA CYS A 95 28.79 -23.28 6.14
C CYS A 95 29.18 -22.10 5.24
N LYS A 96 30.50 -21.84 5.06
CA LYS A 96 30.97 -20.66 4.33
C LYS A 96 30.50 -20.63 2.87
N GLU A 97 30.51 -21.77 2.19
CA GLU A 97 30.15 -21.85 0.77
C GLU A 97 28.63 -21.62 0.54
N GLN A 98 27.80 -22.13 1.46
CA GLN A 98 26.35 -21.92 1.43
C GLN A 98 25.98 -20.48 1.75
N ILE A 99 26.65 -19.87 2.73
CA ILE A 99 26.46 -18.45 3.07
C ILE A 99 26.83 -17.58 1.87
N GLU A 100 27.97 -17.84 1.22
CA GLU A 100 28.40 -17.08 0.03
C GLU A 100 27.35 -17.12 -1.09
N LYS A 101 26.86 -18.33 -1.43
CA LYS A 101 25.76 -18.49 -2.42
C LYS A 101 24.49 -17.75 -2.01
N MET A 102 24.13 -17.78 -0.73
CA MET A 102 22.95 -17.06 -0.23
C MET A 102 23.12 -15.54 -0.34
N ARG A 103 24.32 -15.02 -0.04
CA ARG A 103 24.65 -13.59 -0.17
C ARG A 103 24.61 -13.13 -1.62
N GLU A 104 25.11 -13.93 -2.56
CA GLU A 104 25.02 -13.62 -3.99
C GLU A 104 23.57 -13.56 -4.49
N VAL A 105 22.70 -14.43 -3.98
CA VAL A 105 21.30 -14.48 -4.39
C VAL A 105 20.46 -13.37 -3.75
N VAL A 106 20.72 -13.02 -2.48
CA VAL A 106 19.88 -12.08 -1.73
C VAL A 106 20.47 -10.66 -1.69
N GLU A 107 21.75 -10.51 -1.33
CA GLU A 107 22.37 -9.19 -1.15
C GLU A 107 22.78 -8.56 -2.50
N LEU A 108 23.33 -9.34 -3.43
CA LEU A 108 23.81 -8.82 -4.71
C LEU A 108 22.74 -8.07 -5.53
N PRO A 109 21.50 -8.58 -5.69
CA PRO A 109 20.48 -7.86 -6.45
C PRO A 109 19.93 -6.64 -5.71
N MET A 110 19.95 -6.64 -4.37
CA MET A 110 19.50 -5.51 -3.57
C MET A 110 20.54 -4.37 -3.54
N LEU A 111 21.83 -4.70 -3.43
CA LEU A 111 22.93 -3.73 -3.40
C LEU A 111 23.28 -3.18 -4.79
N HIS A 112 23.23 -4.03 -5.83
CA HIS A 112 23.70 -3.69 -7.17
C HIS A 112 22.75 -4.14 -8.28
N PRO A 113 21.52 -3.60 -8.34
CA PRO A 113 20.56 -3.93 -9.40
C PRO A 113 21.09 -3.58 -10.79
N GLU A 114 21.96 -2.58 -10.90
CA GLU A 114 22.57 -2.15 -12.17
C GLU A 114 23.38 -3.26 -12.87
N LYS A 115 23.98 -4.19 -12.11
CA LYS A 115 24.76 -5.30 -12.67
C LYS A 115 23.83 -6.26 -13.41
N PHE A 116 22.69 -6.58 -12.81
CA PHE A 116 21.66 -7.45 -13.39
C PHE A 116 21.04 -6.82 -14.64
N VAL A 117 20.76 -5.51 -14.60
CA VAL A 117 20.22 -4.76 -15.75
C VAL A 117 21.21 -4.72 -16.91
N LYS A 118 22.50 -4.50 -16.65
CA LYS A 118 23.56 -4.49 -17.70
C LYS A 118 23.79 -5.87 -18.31
N LEU A 119 23.69 -6.94 -17.51
CA LEU A 119 23.78 -8.32 -17.98
C LEU A 119 22.49 -8.81 -18.66
N GLY A 120 21.36 -8.11 -18.46
CA GLY A 120 20.06 -8.49 -19.03
C GLY A 120 19.47 -9.76 -18.40
N ILE A 121 19.84 -10.08 -17.16
CA ILE A 121 19.36 -11.26 -16.44
C ILE A 121 18.46 -10.84 -15.27
N ASP A 122 17.38 -11.58 -15.06
CA ASP A 122 16.53 -11.42 -13.88
C ASP A 122 17.19 -12.08 -12.65
N PRO A 123 17.27 -11.37 -11.51
CA PRO A 123 17.80 -11.96 -10.29
C PRO A 123 16.87 -13.08 -9.75
N PRO A 124 17.44 -14.11 -9.12
CA PRO A 124 16.67 -15.13 -8.42
C PRO A 124 15.79 -14.52 -7.32
N LYS A 125 14.53 -14.96 -7.23
CA LYS A 125 13.50 -14.37 -6.34
C LYS A 125 13.30 -15.11 -5.01
N GLY A 126 13.95 -16.26 -4.82
CA GLY A 126 13.74 -17.08 -3.63
C GLY A 126 14.89 -18.05 -3.37
N VAL A 127 15.14 -18.28 -2.09
CA VAL A 127 16.10 -19.26 -1.57
C VAL A 127 15.34 -20.21 -0.67
N LEU A 128 15.59 -21.51 -0.80
CA LEU A 128 15.09 -22.53 0.12
C LEU A 128 16.27 -23.08 0.93
N CYS A 129 16.23 -22.90 2.25
CA CYS A 129 17.17 -23.52 3.17
C CYS A 129 16.54 -24.81 3.69
N TYR A 130 17.21 -25.95 3.49
CA TYR A 130 16.76 -27.28 3.91
C TYR A 130 17.85 -28.04 4.64
#